data_AF-A0A7X7P0L4-F1
#
_entry.id   AF-A0A7X7P0L4-F1
#
_cell.length_a   1.000
_cell.length_b   1.000
_cell.length_c   1.000
_cell.angle_alpha   90.00
_cell.angle_beta   90.00
_cell.angle_gamma   90.00
#
_symmetry.space_group_name_H-M   'P 1'
#
loop_
_entity.id
_entity.type
_entity.pdbx_description
1 polymer ?
#
loop_
_entity_poly.entity_id
_entity_poly.type
_entity_poly.pdbx_seq_one_letter_code
_entity_poly.pdbx_strand_id
1 'polypeptide(L)'
;MKKRRKIASTGLRMAGALALAAFLGAGCESWNRDDPSGTNPGGGGSSDAGGGSSGGGGADAIHGSIIWLHTDVSGWAVTASLNASVSGGTIHMPYSKAKVWPAVDGLNANPWVIANLNGQWYAATFEYFRHGQTSKPVGVLDGSKGDHIQVSPLNRWRPRSGERIGLMVSGLARANSRNVRERSNIVMVTWP
;
A
#
# COMPACT_ATOMS: atom_id res chain seq x y z
N MET A 1 42.43 -25.57 -26.12
CA MET A 1 42.93 -25.65 -24.73
C MET A 1 43.55 -24.31 -24.33
N LYS A 2 42.95 -23.55 -23.41
CA LYS A 2 43.63 -22.49 -22.62
C LYS A 2 42.73 -22.05 -21.44
N LYS A 3 43.12 -22.59 -20.28
CA LYS A 3 42.93 -22.25 -18.86
C LYS A 3 41.70 -21.42 -18.43
N ARG A 4 40.79 -22.13 -17.72
CA ARG A 4 39.84 -21.62 -16.75
C ARG A 4 40.58 -20.94 -15.58
N ARG A 5 40.10 -19.78 -15.11
CA ARG A 5 40.36 -19.30 -13.75
C ARG A 5 39.02 -19.12 -13.04
N LYS A 6 38.74 -20.04 -12.11
CA LYS A 6 37.72 -19.85 -11.07
C LYS A 6 38.29 -18.87 -10.05
N ILE A 7 37.59 -17.79 -9.78
CA ILE A 7 37.85 -16.95 -8.61
C ILE A 7 36.72 -17.30 -7.63
N ALA A 8 37.07 -18.06 -6.60
CA ALA A 8 36.26 -18.20 -5.40
C ALA A 8 36.71 -17.10 -4.45
N SER A 9 35.80 -16.18 -4.09
CA SER A 9 35.98 -15.28 -2.96
C SER A 9 34.95 -15.66 -1.90
N THR A 10 35.46 -16.44 -0.94
CA THR A 10 35.32 -16.28 0.51
C THR A 10 34.02 -15.65 1.01
N GLY A 11 33.24 -16.47 1.71
CA GLY A 11 32.08 -16.04 2.46
C GLY A 11 32.43 -15.07 3.58
N LEU A 12 31.56 -14.08 3.77
CA LEU A 12 31.49 -13.30 5.00
C LEU A 12 30.10 -13.56 5.59
N ARG A 13 30.05 -14.49 6.55
CA ARG A 13 28.91 -14.63 7.46
C ARG A 13 29.03 -13.50 8.49
N MET A 14 28.21 -12.46 8.36
CA MET A 14 27.92 -11.54 9.45
C MET A 14 26.69 -12.09 10.19
N ALA A 15 26.95 -12.61 11.39
CA ALA A 15 25.92 -12.97 12.35
C ALA A 15 25.57 -11.76 13.22
N GLY A 16 24.28 -11.64 13.56
CA GLY A 16 23.84 -11.20 14.88
C GLY A 16 23.76 -9.69 15.14
N ALA A 17 22.54 -9.18 15.14
CA ALA A 17 22.02 -8.40 16.28
C ALA A 17 20.48 -8.41 16.23
N LEU A 18 19.88 -9.33 17.01
CA LEU A 18 18.49 -9.21 17.44
C LEU A 18 18.42 -8.06 18.46
N ALA A 19 17.71 -6.98 18.15
CA ALA A 19 17.28 -6.01 19.15
C ALA A 19 15.84 -6.35 19.55
N LEU A 20 15.72 -7.01 20.71
CA LEU A 20 14.47 -7.22 21.42
C LEU A 20 14.09 -5.90 22.11
N ALA A 21 13.05 -5.22 21.63
CA ALA A 21 12.43 -4.12 22.35
C ALA A 21 11.11 -4.62 22.95
N ALA A 22 11.15 -4.95 24.24
CA ALA A 22 9.97 -5.15 25.05
C ALA A 22 9.49 -3.78 25.56
N PHE A 23 8.26 -3.41 25.25
CA PHE A 23 7.51 -2.40 26.00
C PHE A 23 6.42 -3.13 26.79
N LEU A 24 6.57 -3.14 28.11
CA LEU A 24 5.58 -3.58 29.08
C LEU A 24 5.08 -2.37 29.87
N GLY A 25 3.76 -2.35 30.08
CA GLY A 25 3.04 -1.54 31.07
C GLY A 25 2.75 -0.12 30.61
N ALA A 26 1.62 0.49 30.95
CA ALA A 26 0.45 0.13 31.73
C ALA A 26 -0.54 1.29 31.52
N GLY A 27 -1.85 1.07 31.73
CA GLY A 27 -2.80 2.18 31.86
C GLY A 27 -4.11 1.99 31.12
N CYS A 28 -4.84 0.92 31.46
CA CYS A 28 -6.29 1.00 31.44
C CYS A 28 -6.68 1.87 32.64
N GLU A 29 -7.39 2.97 32.42
CA GLU A 29 -8.21 3.54 33.49
C GLU A 29 -9.35 4.38 32.90
N SER A 30 -10.53 3.79 33.06
CA SER A 30 -11.86 4.32 32.78
C SER A 30 -12.13 5.51 33.68
N TRP A 31 -12.54 6.63 33.09
CA TRP A 31 -13.15 7.73 33.82
C TRP A 31 -14.67 7.60 33.70
N ASN A 32 -15.25 6.71 34.50
CA ASN A 32 -16.63 6.89 34.94
C ASN A 32 -16.60 7.83 36.15
N ARG A 33 -17.06 9.06 35.96
CA ARG A 33 -17.58 9.88 37.06
C ARG A 33 -19.08 9.96 36.87
N ASP A 34 -19.79 9.15 37.65
CA ASP A 34 -21.13 9.46 38.07
C ASP A 34 -21.04 10.61 39.09
N ASP A 35 -21.75 11.70 38.84
CA ASP A 35 -22.16 12.65 39.87
C ASP A 35 -23.64 13.00 39.62
N PRO A 36 -24.56 12.78 40.58
CA PRO A 36 -25.99 12.91 40.38
C PRO A 36 -26.49 14.29 40.84
N SER A 37 -27.31 14.95 40.02
CA SER A 37 -28.47 15.73 40.50
C SER A 37 -29.19 16.46 39.36
N GLY A 38 -30.53 16.42 39.40
CA GLY A 38 -31.35 17.55 38.95
C GLY A 38 -32.13 17.42 37.63
N THR A 39 -33.36 16.91 37.74
CA THR A 39 -34.59 17.32 37.02
C THR A 39 -34.75 17.14 35.50
N ASN A 40 -35.65 16.21 35.15
CA ASN A 40 -36.33 15.99 33.85
C ASN A 40 -37.54 16.97 33.69
N PRO A 41 -38.32 17.04 32.59
CA PRO A 41 -38.20 16.44 31.25
C PRO A 41 -38.48 17.41 30.06
N GLY A 42 -38.05 17.06 28.84
CA GLY A 42 -38.43 17.82 27.64
C GLY A 42 -37.99 17.22 26.30
N GLY A 43 -38.81 16.31 25.77
CA GLY A 43 -39.13 16.20 24.32
C GLY A 43 -38.07 15.74 23.31
N GLY A 44 -38.35 14.59 22.67
CA GLY A 44 -38.23 14.50 21.20
C GLY A 44 -37.18 13.53 20.62
N GLY A 45 -37.58 12.26 20.46
CA GLY A 45 -37.54 11.53 19.18
C GLY A 45 -36.22 11.31 18.40
N SER A 46 -35.78 10.04 18.39
CA SER A 46 -35.41 9.26 17.19
C SER A 46 -34.24 9.74 16.32
N SER A 47 -33.09 9.05 16.39
CA SER A 47 -32.80 7.85 15.58
C SER A 47 -31.31 7.56 15.63
N ASP A 48 -31.01 6.33 16.04
CA ASP A 48 -29.72 5.70 15.83
C ASP A 48 -29.35 5.71 14.34
N ALA A 49 -28.18 6.25 14.01
CA ALA A 49 -27.53 5.97 12.75
C ALA A 49 -26.01 6.10 12.89
N GLY A 50 -25.42 5.01 13.39
CA GLY A 50 -24.33 4.34 12.70
C GLY A 50 -23.11 5.18 12.35
N GLY A 51 -22.13 5.15 13.25
CA GLY A 51 -20.74 5.43 12.90
C GLY A 51 -20.29 4.55 11.73
N GLY A 52 -19.85 5.20 10.65
CA GLY A 52 -19.25 4.57 9.49
C GLY A 52 -17.83 5.08 9.28
N SER A 53 -16.93 4.82 10.24
CA SER A 53 -15.49 4.96 10.00
C SER A 53 -15.05 3.80 9.11
N SER A 54 -14.95 4.04 7.80
CA SER A 54 -14.37 3.08 6.85
C SER A 54 -13.26 3.76 6.04
N GLY A 55 -12.27 4.27 6.76
CA GLY A 55 -11.09 4.89 6.18
C GLY A 55 -9.83 4.42 6.90
N GLY A 56 -9.53 3.12 6.85
CA GLY A 56 -8.38 2.62 7.61
C GLY A 56 -8.15 1.11 7.54
N GLY A 57 -8.48 0.44 6.43
CA GLY A 57 -8.02 -0.93 6.20
C GLY A 57 -6.57 -0.92 5.72
N GLY A 58 -5.65 -0.58 6.62
CA GLY A 58 -4.21 -0.58 6.37
C GLY A 58 -3.67 -1.97 6.02
N ALA A 59 -2.34 -2.08 5.93
CA ALA A 59 -1.63 -3.33 5.66
C ALA A 59 -2.02 -4.51 6.58
N ASP A 60 -2.70 -4.25 7.69
CA ASP A 60 -3.24 -5.23 8.65
C ASP A 60 -4.20 -6.26 8.02
N ALA A 61 -4.81 -5.95 6.87
CA ALA A 61 -5.64 -6.90 6.11
C ALA A 61 -4.83 -7.84 5.18
N ILE A 62 -3.53 -7.60 5.04
CA ILE A 62 -2.62 -8.47 4.29
C ILE A 62 -1.93 -9.39 5.30
N HIS A 63 -2.39 -10.64 5.34
CA HIS A 63 -1.74 -11.69 6.13
C HIS A 63 -0.66 -12.39 5.29
N GLY A 64 0.54 -12.55 5.86
CA GLY A 64 1.69 -13.19 5.21
C GLY A 64 2.68 -12.21 4.55
N SER A 65 3.72 -12.75 3.92
CA SER A 65 4.75 -11.94 3.24
C SER A 65 4.28 -11.48 1.87
N ILE A 66 4.70 -10.28 1.46
CA ILE A 66 4.50 -9.74 0.10
C ILE A 66 5.76 -10.02 -0.73
N ILE A 67 5.60 -10.61 -1.91
CA ILE A 67 6.68 -10.72 -2.90
C ILE A 67 6.64 -9.48 -3.80
N TRP A 68 7.68 -8.66 -3.74
CA TRP A 68 7.82 -7.46 -4.57
C TRP A 68 8.44 -7.81 -5.91
N LEU A 69 7.66 -7.68 -6.99
CA LEU A 69 8.08 -8.10 -8.34
C LEU A 69 8.94 -7.06 -9.06
N HIS A 70 8.90 -5.81 -8.60
CA HIS A 70 9.82 -4.75 -9.03
C HIS A 70 10.81 -4.47 -7.89
N THR A 71 11.41 -3.27 -7.83
CA THR A 71 12.26 -2.91 -6.69
C THR A 71 11.50 -3.11 -5.38
N ASP A 72 12.12 -3.83 -4.45
CA ASP A 72 11.55 -4.00 -3.11
C ASP A 72 11.52 -2.65 -2.40
N VAL A 73 10.29 -2.21 -2.08
CA VAL A 73 10.03 -0.95 -1.37
C VAL A 73 9.46 -1.19 0.04
N SER A 74 9.44 -2.44 0.52
CA SER A 74 8.91 -2.78 1.85
C SER A 74 9.56 -1.96 2.96
N GLY A 75 10.88 -1.80 2.89
CA GLY A 75 11.70 -1.02 3.82
C GLY A 75 11.79 0.48 3.52
N TRP A 76 11.11 0.99 2.49
CA TRP A 76 11.08 2.44 2.23
C TRP A 76 10.22 3.14 3.27
N ALA A 77 10.61 4.38 3.62
CA ALA A 77 9.91 5.15 4.65
C ALA A 77 8.46 5.43 4.24
N VAL A 78 7.52 5.20 5.15
CA VAL A 78 6.10 5.49 4.93
C VAL A 78 5.83 6.95 5.31
N THR A 79 5.84 7.84 4.32
CA THR A 79 5.73 9.30 4.52
C THR A 79 4.54 9.93 3.80
N ALA A 80 3.94 9.20 2.85
CA ALA A 80 2.75 9.62 2.14
C ALA A 80 1.50 9.00 2.78
N SER A 81 0.43 9.78 2.89
CA SER A 81 -0.90 9.22 3.14
C SER A 81 -1.59 8.97 1.81
N LEU A 82 -2.25 7.82 1.68
CA LEU A 82 -3.05 7.41 0.52
C LEU A 82 -4.47 7.09 0.99
N ASN A 83 -5.46 7.58 0.26
CA ASN A 83 -6.84 7.14 0.33
C ASN A 83 -7.23 6.65 -1.07
N ALA A 84 -7.42 5.35 -1.26
CA ALA A 84 -7.64 4.77 -2.58
C ALA A 84 -9.06 4.20 -2.71
N SER A 85 -9.60 4.28 -3.93
CA SER A 85 -10.90 3.70 -4.30
C SER A 85 -10.92 3.32 -5.78
N VAL A 86 -11.86 2.47 -6.17
CA VAL A 86 -12.11 2.11 -7.57
C VAL A 86 -13.59 2.35 -7.85
N SER A 87 -13.89 3.29 -8.74
CA SER A 87 -15.26 3.65 -9.10
C SER A 87 -15.28 4.37 -10.45
N GLY A 88 -16.43 4.34 -11.14
CA GLY A 88 -16.61 5.09 -12.40
C GLY A 88 -15.56 4.78 -13.49
N GLY A 89 -15.08 3.53 -13.56
CA GLY A 89 -14.03 3.12 -14.50
C GLY A 89 -12.64 3.71 -14.20
N THR A 90 -12.44 4.22 -12.98
CA THR A 90 -11.20 4.89 -12.55
C THR A 90 -10.67 4.25 -11.26
N ILE A 91 -9.35 4.08 -11.20
CA ILE A 91 -8.59 3.76 -10.00
C ILE A 91 -8.13 5.10 -9.41
N HIS A 92 -8.77 5.53 -8.32
CA HIS A 92 -8.44 6.76 -7.60
C HIS A 92 -7.37 6.45 -6.55
N MET A 93 -6.25 7.17 -6.62
CA MET A 93 -5.12 7.02 -5.71
C MET A 93 -4.59 8.40 -5.25
N PRO A 94 -5.42 9.31 -4.71
CA PRO A 94 -4.92 10.55 -4.15
C PRO A 94 -3.96 10.29 -2.99
N TYR A 95 -2.75 10.83 -3.12
CA TYR A 95 -1.69 10.71 -2.12
C TYR A 95 -1.08 12.08 -1.79
N SER A 96 -0.70 12.27 -0.52
CA SER A 96 -0.25 13.58 -0.01
C SER A 96 1.05 14.09 -0.65
N LYS A 97 1.81 13.23 -1.33
CA LYS A 97 3.08 13.58 -1.97
C LYS A 97 2.98 13.82 -3.48
N ALA A 98 1.76 13.86 -4.04
CA ALA A 98 1.55 13.97 -5.49
C ALA A 98 2.22 15.17 -6.15
N LYS A 99 2.33 16.30 -5.42
CA LYS A 99 3.02 17.51 -5.88
C LYS A 99 4.28 17.85 -5.05
N VAL A 100 4.72 16.91 -4.21
CA VAL A 100 5.83 17.12 -3.26
C VAL A 100 7.06 16.35 -3.68
N TRP A 101 6.91 15.08 -4.07
CA TRP A 101 8.07 14.32 -4.55
C TRP A 101 8.58 14.91 -5.88
N PRO A 102 9.90 15.09 -6.02
CA PRO A 102 10.50 15.67 -7.22
C PRO A 102 10.23 14.78 -8.43
N ALA A 103 10.06 15.41 -9.59
CA ALA A 103 9.91 14.69 -10.85
C ALA A 103 11.27 14.40 -11.49
N VAL A 104 11.39 13.23 -12.11
CA VAL A 104 12.46 12.86 -13.04
C VAL A 104 11.78 12.58 -14.37
N ASP A 105 12.15 13.33 -15.41
CA ASP A 105 11.52 13.27 -16.75
C ASP A 105 9.99 13.43 -16.71
N GLY A 106 9.50 14.31 -15.82
CA GLY A 106 8.07 14.58 -15.63
C GLY A 106 7.32 13.55 -14.79
N LEU A 107 7.97 12.47 -14.34
CA LEU A 107 7.40 11.39 -13.54
C LEU A 107 7.86 11.52 -12.08
N ASN A 108 6.96 11.32 -11.11
CA ASN A 108 7.34 11.43 -9.70
C ASN A 108 6.88 10.28 -8.81
N ALA A 109 6.12 9.32 -9.34
CA ALA A 109 5.69 8.18 -8.56
C ALA A 109 5.36 6.96 -9.42
N ASN A 110 5.30 5.80 -8.77
CA ASN A 110 4.73 4.58 -9.33
C ASN A 110 3.54 4.13 -8.48
N PRO A 111 2.33 3.96 -9.06
CA PRO A 111 1.26 3.22 -8.42
C PRO A 111 1.53 1.72 -8.45
N TRP A 112 1.14 1.06 -7.36
CA TRP A 112 1.28 -0.37 -7.12
C TRP A 112 -0.08 -1.02 -6.94
N VAL A 113 -0.18 -2.26 -7.42
CA VAL A 113 -1.22 -3.20 -7.02
C VAL A 113 -0.60 -4.33 -6.22
N ILE A 114 -1.31 -4.80 -5.21
CA ILE A 114 -0.95 -5.94 -4.36
C ILE A 114 -2.08 -6.95 -4.45
N ALA A 115 -1.84 -8.09 -5.08
CA ALA A 115 -2.85 -9.10 -5.37
C ALA A 115 -2.51 -10.43 -4.70
N ASN A 116 -3.55 -11.15 -4.25
CA ASN A 116 -3.40 -12.47 -3.66
C ASN A 116 -3.61 -13.54 -4.74
N LEU A 117 -2.59 -14.34 -5.01
CA LEU A 117 -2.67 -15.49 -5.89
C LEU A 117 -2.49 -16.75 -5.03
N ASN A 118 -3.58 -17.47 -4.81
CA ASN A 118 -3.61 -18.75 -4.09
C ASN A 118 -2.94 -18.69 -2.69
N GLY A 119 -3.20 -17.63 -1.94
CA GLY A 119 -2.66 -17.42 -0.59
C GLY A 119 -1.36 -16.63 -0.53
N GLN A 120 -0.68 -16.39 -1.66
CA GLN A 120 0.54 -15.59 -1.72
C GLN A 120 0.27 -14.19 -2.27
N TRP A 121 0.71 -13.17 -1.54
CA TRP A 121 0.62 -11.77 -1.97
C TRP A 121 1.79 -11.39 -2.88
N TYR A 122 1.48 -10.72 -3.98
CA TYR A 122 2.45 -10.16 -4.93
C TYR A 122 2.20 -8.68 -5.12
N ALA A 123 3.26 -7.88 -5.13
CA ALA A 123 3.19 -6.45 -5.42
C ALA A 123 3.91 -6.13 -6.73
N ALA A 124 3.25 -5.40 -7.62
CA ALA A 124 3.85 -4.89 -8.85
C ALA A 124 3.42 -3.45 -9.11
N THR A 125 4.34 -2.66 -9.67
CA THR A 125 3.94 -1.41 -10.33
C THR A 125 3.15 -1.76 -11.58
N PHE A 126 2.11 -0.99 -11.88
CA PHE A 126 1.39 -1.11 -13.14
C PHE A 126 1.62 0.08 -14.07
N GLU A 127 1.94 1.26 -13.56
CA GLU A 127 2.06 2.47 -14.39
C GLU A 127 3.11 3.45 -13.85
N TYR A 128 3.27 4.60 -14.52
CA TYR A 128 3.91 5.78 -13.96
C TYR A 128 2.88 6.88 -13.68
N PHE A 129 3.09 7.63 -12.59
CA PHE A 129 2.42 8.90 -12.38
C PHE A 129 3.32 10.06 -12.81
N ARG A 130 2.73 10.95 -13.61
CA ARG A 130 3.27 12.29 -13.83
C ARG A 130 3.14 13.12 -12.56
N HIS A 131 3.95 14.17 -12.45
CA HIS A 131 3.86 15.10 -11.32
C HIS A 131 2.42 15.61 -11.13
N GLY A 132 1.87 15.44 -9.92
CA GLY A 132 0.51 15.79 -9.55
C GLY A 132 -0.59 14.80 -9.95
N GLN A 133 -0.28 13.73 -10.69
CA GLN A 133 -1.26 12.73 -11.12
C GLN A 133 -1.66 11.80 -9.96
N THR A 134 -2.95 11.49 -9.85
CA THR A 134 -3.54 10.73 -8.73
C THR A 134 -4.51 9.64 -9.17
N SER A 135 -4.59 9.33 -10.47
CA SER A 135 -5.52 8.32 -10.97
C SER A 135 -5.07 7.69 -12.29
N LYS A 136 -5.61 6.49 -12.56
CA LYS A 136 -5.51 5.77 -13.83
C LYS A 136 -6.86 5.15 -14.18
N PRO A 137 -7.18 4.92 -15.46
CA PRO A 137 -8.37 4.16 -15.84
C PRO A 137 -8.23 2.70 -15.40
N VAL A 138 -9.34 2.03 -15.04
CA VAL A 138 -9.34 0.60 -14.62
C VAL A 138 -8.74 -0.33 -15.66
N GLY A 139 -8.81 0.08 -16.93
CA GLY A 139 -8.26 -0.66 -18.06
C GLY A 139 -6.79 -1.01 -17.99
N VAL A 140 -6.01 -0.34 -17.12
CA VAL A 140 -4.60 -0.69 -16.89
C VAL A 140 -4.43 -1.92 -16.00
N LEU A 141 -5.47 -2.34 -15.27
CA LEU A 141 -5.45 -3.56 -14.45
C LEU A 141 -6.35 -4.66 -15.03
N ASP A 142 -7.52 -4.34 -15.58
CA ASP A 142 -8.42 -5.34 -16.17
C ASP A 142 -8.02 -5.79 -17.59
N GLY A 143 -7.04 -5.10 -18.21
CA GLY A 143 -6.52 -5.43 -19.54
C GLY A 143 -7.27 -4.79 -20.72
N SER A 144 -8.39 -4.11 -20.49
CA SER A 144 -9.15 -3.42 -21.54
C SER A 144 -8.38 -2.25 -22.18
N LYS A 145 -7.26 -1.81 -21.58
CA LYS A 145 -6.32 -0.84 -22.16
C LYS A 145 -4.91 -1.42 -22.32
N GLY A 146 -4.80 -2.74 -22.47
CA GLY A 146 -3.54 -3.47 -22.65
C GLY A 146 -2.90 -3.93 -21.35
N ASP A 147 -1.73 -4.56 -21.48
CA ASP A 147 -1.05 -5.22 -20.37
C ASP A 147 0.02 -4.31 -19.75
N HIS A 148 -0.32 -3.72 -18.61
CA HIS A 148 0.51 -2.72 -17.93
C HIS A 148 1.40 -3.30 -16.82
N ILE A 149 1.12 -4.53 -16.39
CA ILE A 149 2.02 -5.32 -15.54
C ILE A 149 2.73 -6.33 -16.44
N GLN A 150 4.03 -6.17 -16.63
CA GLN A 150 4.81 -7.00 -17.56
C GLN A 150 5.72 -8.02 -16.85
N VAL A 151 5.48 -8.27 -15.57
CA VAL A 151 6.29 -9.16 -14.73
C VAL A 151 5.45 -10.33 -14.18
N SER A 152 6.00 -11.53 -14.25
CA SER A 152 5.36 -12.76 -13.74
C SER A 152 5.34 -12.79 -12.20
N PRO A 153 4.30 -13.37 -11.57
CA PRO A 153 3.11 -13.98 -12.18
C PRO A 153 1.99 -12.99 -12.52
N LEU A 154 2.11 -11.72 -12.10
CA LEU A 154 1.02 -10.75 -12.22
C LEU A 154 0.76 -10.28 -13.66
N ASN A 155 1.65 -10.53 -14.61
CA ASN A 155 1.40 -10.26 -16.03
C ASN A 155 0.17 -10.99 -16.60
N ARG A 156 -0.22 -12.13 -16.00
CA ARG A 156 -1.41 -12.91 -16.38
C ARG A 156 -2.59 -12.72 -15.44
N TRP A 157 -2.40 -12.01 -14.33
CA TRP A 157 -3.47 -11.77 -13.36
C TRP A 157 -4.35 -10.61 -13.82
N ARG A 158 -5.66 -10.76 -13.59
CA ARG A 158 -6.65 -9.69 -13.74
C ARG A 158 -7.55 -9.73 -12.50
N PRO A 159 -7.89 -8.56 -11.91
CA PRO A 159 -8.78 -8.52 -10.76
C PRO A 159 -10.18 -9.00 -11.13
N ARG A 160 -10.84 -9.70 -10.22
CA ARG A 160 -12.24 -10.14 -10.34
C ARG A 160 -13.15 -9.23 -9.53
N SER A 161 -14.39 -9.03 -9.97
CA SER A 161 -15.41 -8.32 -9.16
C SER A 161 -15.53 -8.99 -7.78
N GLY A 162 -15.51 -8.17 -6.73
CA GLY A 162 -15.48 -8.62 -5.32
C GLY A 162 -14.10 -8.97 -4.77
N GLU A 163 -13.05 -9.05 -5.60
CA GLU A 163 -11.68 -9.35 -5.15
C GLU A 163 -11.11 -8.21 -4.29
N ARG A 164 -10.47 -8.57 -3.19
CA ARG A 164 -9.74 -7.62 -2.32
C ARG A 164 -8.32 -7.45 -2.83
N ILE A 165 -7.97 -6.24 -3.25
CA ILE A 165 -6.63 -5.89 -3.71
C ILE A 165 -6.06 -4.74 -2.87
N GLY A 166 -4.75 -4.71 -2.71
CA GLY A 166 -4.04 -3.58 -2.10
C GLY A 166 -3.59 -2.58 -3.15
N LEU A 167 -3.69 -1.30 -2.82
CA LEU A 167 -3.19 -0.19 -3.61
C LEU A 167 -2.19 0.62 -2.78
N MET A 168 -1.12 1.08 -3.43
CA MET A 168 -0.06 1.87 -2.80
C MET A 168 0.60 2.78 -3.84
N VAL A 169 1.24 3.85 -3.40
CA VAL A 169 2.11 4.69 -4.24
C VAL A 169 3.50 4.77 -3.62
N SER A 170 4.54 4.73 -4.45
CA SER A 170 5.92 5.01 -4.02
C SER A 170 6.56 6.07 -4.89
N GLY A 171 7.72 6.58 -4.47
CA GLY A 171 8.68 7.16 -5.41
C GLY A 171 8.99 6.21 -6.58
N LEU A 172 9.70 6.69 -7.59
CA LEU A 172 10.00 5.91 -8.79
C LEU A 172 10.70 4.60 -8.41
N ALA A 173 10.10 3.46 -8.78
CA ALA A 173 10.50 2.11 -8.39
C ALA A 173 10.36 1.07 -9.52
N ARG A 174 9.69 1.41 -10.62
CA ARG A 174 9.43 0.49 -11.76
C ARG A 174 10.69 0.14 -12.55
N ALA A 175 11.55 1.12 -12.79
CA ALA A 175 12.83 0.96 -13.49
C ALA A 175 13.99 1.35 -12.55
N ASN A 176 15.19 1.62 -13.08
CA ASN A 176 16.35 1.99 -12.27
C ASN A 176 16.36 3.45 -11.80
N SER A 177 15.61 4.35 -12.45
CA SER A 177 15.54 5.76 -12.07
C SER A 177 14.82 5.98 -10.74
N ARG A 178 15.40 6.78 -9.84
CA ARG A 178 14.88 7.05 -8.49
C ARG A 178 14.77 8.56 -8.28
N ASN A 179 13.71 8.99 -7.61
CA ASN A 179 13.54 10.38 -7.15
C ASN A 179 13.60 10.48 -5.62
N VAL A 180 12.92 9.58 -4.91
CA VAL A 180 12.93 9.42 -3.45
C VAL A 180 12.83 7.93 -3.07
N ARG A 181 13.18 7.59 -1.83
CA ARG A 181 13.00 6.25 -1.24
C ARG A 181 11.89 6.25 -0.18
N GLU A 182 10.71 6.67 -0.61
CA GLU A 182 9.52 6.84 0.23
C GLU A 182 8.30 6.15 -0.41
N ARG A 183 7.33 5.75 0.41
CA ARG A 183 6.06 5.16 -0.02
C ARG A 183 4.88 5.64 0.82
N SER A 184 3.67 5.31 0.35
CA SER A 184 2.45 5.47 1.12
C SER A 184 2.17 4.27 2.02
N ASN A 185 1.16 4.42 2.89
CA ASN A 185 0.44 3.28 3.43
C ASN A 185 -0.20 2.46 2.28
N ILE A 186 -0.48 1.19 2.58
CA ILE A 186 -1.29 0.33 1.70
C ILE A 186 -2.76 0.55 2.05
N VAL A 187 -3.61 0.63 1.03
CA VAL A 187 -5.07 0.69 1.18
C VAL A 187 -5.69 -0.51 0.47
N MET A 188 -6.44 -1.32 1.21
CA MET A 188 -7.20 -2.43 0.62
C MET A 188 -8.56 -1.98 0.10
N VAL A 189 -8.82 -2.25 -1.17
CA VAL A 189 -10.09 -1.95 -1.86
C VAL A 189 -10.75 -3.23 -2.36
N THR A 190 -12.05 -3.18 -2.55
CA THR A 190 -12.80 -4.23 -3.26
C THR A 190 -12.92 -3.82 -4.72
N TRP A 191 -12.51 -4.70 -5.64
CA TRP A 191 -12.65 -4.45 -7.07
C TRP A 191 -14.13 -4.51 -7.48
N PRO A 192 -14.64 -3.56 -8.28
CA PRO A 192 -16.05 -3.52 -8.69
C PRO A 192 -16.43 -4.67 -9.62
#